data_AF-A0A136LEH9-F1
#
_entry.id   AF-A0A136LEH9-F1
#
_cell.length_a   1.000
_cell.length_b   1.000
_cell.length_c   1.000
_cell.angle_alpha   90.00
_cell.angle_beta   90.00
_cell.angle_gamma   90.00
#
_symmetry.space_group_name_H-M   'P 1'
#
loop_
_entity.id
_entity.type
_entity.pdbx_description
1 polymer ?
#
loop_
_entity_poly.entity_id
_entity_poly.type
_entity_poly.pdbx_seq_one_letter_code
_entity_poly.pdbx_strand_id
1 'polypeptide(L)'
;MALALSQTAAIIRYELLMAWRRRALLVMGGFFLVTLIGFTAMQPPSQPAIGDIVEVNASANPPTITRRDAATGELIVEEATEEQIQSVPQALRDISLITLSSTQMVVMLVAIIFPVLVAITVVVFFAETIPLDRQYRIRELFNSAPVSSLVYLGSKLLGAWAALAITLLFVMIGFGIFARITLGAFDLTYYLQSWLLVVLPFSLTCTGWSVLAASGAGSRRKAILIGLVLLPGALLLYTLISVQFWSEVMLVGSRITPQEPLTLTMLFGAAISQTAAIQFGFLISVGFLFLVVWAWSRMRA
;
A
#
# COMPACT_ATOMS: atom_id res chain seq x y z
N MET A 1 33.82 -7.01 -8.74
CA MET A 1 32.63 -6.64 -7.96
C MET A 1 32.33 -5.14 -7.99
N ALA A 2 33.30 -4.25 -7.70
CA ALA A 2 33.11 -2.80 -7.71
C ALA A 2 32.55 -2.24 -9.04
N LEU A 3 33.05 -2.72 -10.19
CA LEU A 3 32.56 -2.31 -11.50
C LEU A 3 31.07 -2.66 -11.73
N ALA A 4 30.62 -3.83 -11.26
CA ALA A 4 29.22 -4.25 -11.42
C ALA A 4 28.27 -3.39 -10.57
N LEU A 5 28.70 -3.02 -9.36
CA LEU A 5 27.94 -2.12 -8.49
C LEU A 5 27.84 -0.71 -9.09
N SER A 6 28.93 -0.16 -9.63
CA SER A 6 28.91 1.16 -10.28
C SER A 6 28.05 1.17 -11.55
N GLN A 7 28.11 0.11 -12.36
CA GLN A 7 27.23 -0.07 -13.52
C GLN A 7 25.75 -0.14 -13.09
N THR A 8 25.45 -0.92 -12.04
CA THR A 8 24.09 -1.06 -11.50
C THR A 8 23.54 0.29 -11.03
N ALA A 9 24.32 1.03 -10.24
CA ALA A 9 23.95 2.35 -9.75
C ALA A 9 23.73 3.36 -10.90
N ALA A 10 24.58 3.31 -11.94
CA ALA A 10 24.43 4.18 -13.11
C ALA A 10 23.14 3.90 -13.88
N ILE A 11 22.78 2.62 -14.09
CA ILE A 11 21.53 2.24 -14.76
C ILE A 11 20.31 2.64 -13.91
N ILE A 12 20.33 2.37 -12.60
CA ILE A 12 19.25 2.78 -11.68
C ILE A 12 19.04 4.31 -11.73
N ARG A 13 20.12 5.09 -11.65
CA ARG A 13 20.05 6.55 -11.76
C ARG A 13 19.48 7.00 -13.10
N TYR A 14 19.89 6.36 -14.19
CA TYR A 14 19.38 6.67 -15.52
C TYR A 14 17.88 6.40 -15.64
N GLU A 15 17.40 5.26 -15.11
CA GLU A 15 15.97 4.95 -15.10
C GLU A 15 15.16 5.99 -14.32
N LEU A 16 15.64 6.38 -13.15
CA LEU A 16 15.00 7.43 -12.35
C LEU A 16 14.90 8.75 -13.11
N LEU A 17 16.00 9.17 -13.76
CA LEU A 17 16.03 10.39 -14.57
C LEU A 17 15.10 10.31 -15.78
N MET A 18 15.03 9.15 -16.44
CA MET A 18 14.13 8.94 -17.58
C MET A 18 12.66 8.96 -17.15
N ALA A 19 12.32 8.28 -16.05
CA ALA A 19 10.97 8.30 -15.49
C ALA A 19 10.57 9.73 -15.09
N TRP A 20 11.48 10.48 -14.46
CA TRP A 20 11.28 11.88 -14.12
C TRP A 20 11.08 12.77 -15.36
N ARG A 21 11.97 12.69 -16.35
CA ARG A 21 11.90 13.49 -17.59
C ARG A 21 10.61 13.24 -18.38
N ARG A 22 10.12 12.00 -18.39
CA ARG A 22 8.85 11.63 -19.02
C ARG A 22 7.63 12.08 -18.21
N ARG A 23 7.83 12.68 -17.04
CA ARG A 23 6.79 13.06 -16.07
C ARG A 23 5.95 11.87 -15.60
N ALA A 24 6.45 10.65 -15.82
CA ALA A 24 5.79 9.41 -15.47
C ALA A 24 5.38 9.37 -14.00
N LEU A 25 6.35 9.68 -13.14
CA LEU A 25 6.21 9.63 -11.69
C LEU A 25 5.23 10.70 -11.19
N LEU A 26 5.26 11.88 -11.82
CA LEU A 26 4.33 12.97 -11.49
C LEU A 26 2.90 12.64 -11.90
N VAL A 27 2.69 12.07 -13.09
CA VAL A 27 1.36 11.67 -13.57
C VAL A 27 0.80 10.54 -12.71
N MET A 28 1.61 9.52 -12.43
CA MET A 28 1.21 8.39 -11.59
C MET A 28 0.93 8.83 -10.15
N GLY A 29 1.85 9.58 -9.53
CA GLY A 29 1.69 10.10 -8.18
C GLY A 29 0.51 11.06 -8.06
N GLY A 30 0.31 11.94 -9.06
CA GLY A 30 -0.83 12.84 -9.12
C GLY A 30 -2.16 12.10 -9.25
N PHE A 31 -2.24 11.11 -10.15
CA PHE A 31 -3.43 10.27 -10.31
C PHE A 31 -3.78 9.54 -9.01
N PHE A 32 -2.78 8.93 -8.38
CA PHE A 32 -2.93 8.26 -7.09
C PHE A 32 -3.42 9.21 -5.99
N LEU A 33 -2.76 10.35 -5.83
CA LEU A 33 -3.11 11.33 -4.81
C LEU A 33 -4.52 11.89 -5.03
N VAL A 34 -4.87 12.30 -6.25
CA VAL A 34 -6.20 12.83 -6.58
C VAL A 34 -7.28 11.80 -6.34
N THR A 35 -7.03 10.53 -6.68
CA THR A 35 -8.01 9.47 -6.48
C THR A 35 -8.24 9.22 -4.98
N LEU A 36 -7.18 9.11 -4.18
CA LEU A 36 -7.29 8.94 -2.73
C LEU A 36 -8.01 10.12 -2.06
N ILE A 37 -7.67 11.35 -2.45
CA ILE A 37 -8.32 12.58 -2.00
C ILE A 37 -9.81 12.56 -2.38
N GLY A 38 -10.12 12.20 -3.63
CA GLY A 38 -11.50 12.12 -4.12
C GLY A 38 -12.34 11.13 -3.33
N PHE A 39 -11.83 9.91 -3.09
CA PHE A 39 -12.53 8.92 -2.27
C PHE A 39 -12.74 9.41 -0.83
N THR A 40 -11.72 10.05 -0.24
CA THR A 40 -11.82 10.59 1.12
C THR A 40 -12.85 11.72 1.21
N ALA A 41 -12.88 12.60 0.22
CA ALA A 41 -13.86 13.69 0.17
C ALA A 41 -15.29 13.22 -0.07
N MET A 42 -15.47 12.04 -0.68
CA MET A 42 -16.79 11.41 -0.85
C MET A 42 -17.30 10.72 0.40
N GLN A 43 -16.42 10.42 1.38
CA GLN A 43 -16.85 9.89 2.66
C GLN A 43 -17.25 11.05 3.56
N PRO A 44 -18.50 11.09 4.08
CA PRO A 44 -18.84 12.06 5.11
C PRO A 44 -17.91 11.85 6.30
N PRO A 45 -17.44 12.93 6.97
CA PRO A 45 -16.68 12.76 8.20
C PRO A 45 -17.50 11.90 9.14
N SER A 46 -16.91 10.82 9.64
CA SER A 46 -17.58 9.93 10.58
C SER A 46 -17.79 10.68 11.90
N GLN A 47 -18.91 11.39 11.97
CA GLN A 47 -19.33 12.03 13.20
C GLN A 47 -20.15 11.01 13.99
N PRO A 48 -19.83 10.78 15.28
CA PRO A 48 -20.69 9.99 16.14
C PRO A 48 -22.09 10.59 16.12
N ALA A 49 -23.11 9.72 16.19
CA ALA A 49 -24.48 10.19 16.20
C ALA A 49 -24.71 11.06 17.45
N ILE A 50 -25.70 11.92 17.36
CA ILE A 50 -26.15 12.72 18.50
C ILE A 50 -26.47 11.77 19.68
N GLY A 51 -25.85 12.01 20.83
CA GLY A 51 -26.01 11.18 22.03
C GLY A 51 -25.06 9.98 22.13
N ASP A 52 -24.24 9.71 21.10
CA ASP A 52 -23.29 8.60 21.15
C ASP A 52 -22.14 8.89 22.13
N ILE A 53 -21.67 7.80 22.74
CA ILE A 53 -20.45 7.79 23.54
C ILE A 53 -19.27 7.93 22.58
N VAL A 54 -18.41 8.90 22.83
CA VAL A 54 -17.22 9.21 22.01
C VAL A 54 -15.97 8.58 22.59
N GLU A 55 -15.85 8.58 23.92
CA GLU A 55 -14.72 8.05 24.65
C GLU A 55 -15.16 7.70 26.07
N VAL A 56 -14.69 6.57 26.59
CA VAL A 56 -14.82 6.23 28.02
C VAL A 56 -13.42 6.19 28.60
N ASN A 57 -13.05 7.18 29.42
CA ASN A 57 -11.77 7.20 30.10
C ASN A 57 -11.92 6.49 31.46
N ALA A 58 -11.68 5.18 31.46
CA ALA A 58 -11.76 4.35 32.65
C ALA A 58 -10.54 4.51 33.55
N SER A 59 -9.43 5.04 33.01
CA SER A 59 -8.20 5.31 33.76
C SER A 59 -8.23 6.61 34.58
N ALA A 60 -9.17 7.52 34.29
CA ALA A 60 -9.38 8.75 35.05
C ALA A 60 -9.93 8.47 36.46
N ASN A 61 -9.68 9.39 37.40
CA ASN A 61 -10.21 9.33 38.76
C ASN A 61 -10.89 10.67 39.13
N PRO A 62 -12.24 10.75 39.08
CA PRO A 62 -13.18 9.67 38.76
C PRO A 62 -13.18 9.31 37.25
N PRO A 63 -13.63 8.09 36.88
CA PRO A 63 -13.79 7.70 35.48
C PRO A 63 -14.71 8.67 34.74
N THR A 64 -14.40 9.00 33.49
CA THR A 64 -15.19 9.95 32.70
C THR A 64 -15.69 9.37 31.39
N ILE A 65 -16.79 9.93 30.90
CA ILE A 65 -17.37 9.61 29.61
C ILE A 65 -17.51 10.90 28.81
N THR A 66 -16.94 10.90 27.61
CA THR A 66 -17.12 11.98 26.64
C THR A 66 -18.27 11.60 25.74
N ARG A 67 -19.32 12.43 25.69
CA ARG A 67 -20.49 12.25 24.83
C ARG A 67 -20.69 13.46 23.94
N ARG A 68 -21.37 13.24 22.82
CA ARG A 68 -21.81 14.35 21.98
C ARG A 68 -23.21 14.80 22.39
N ASP A 69 -23.33 16.03 22.87
CA ASP A 69 -24.60 16.64 23.25
C ASP A 69 -25.59 16.57 22.07
N ALA A 70 -26.82 16.17 22.38
CA ALA A 70 -27.88 16.06 21.40
C ALA A 70 -28.42 17.40 20.88
N ALA A 71 -28.39 18.44 21.72
CA ALA A 71 -28.90 19.76 21.39
C ALA A 71 -27.86 20.63 20.68
N THR A 72 -26.61 20.60 21.16
CA THR A 72 -25.54 21.50 20.70
C THR A 72 -24.54 20.82 19.77
N GLY A 73 -24.41 19.49 19.84
CA GLY A 73 -23.37 18.74 19.14
C GLY A 73 -21.97 18.89 19.74
N GLU A 74 -21.83 19.61 20.86
CA GLU A 74 -20.57 19.77 21.59
C GLU A 74 -20.20 18.50 22.37
N LEU A 75 -18.91 18.35 22.68
CA LEU A 75 -18.42 17.24 23.49
C LEU A 75 -18.55 17.60 24.97
N ILE A 76 -19.41 16.87 25.68
CA ILE A 76 -19.59 17.00 27.13
C ILE A 76 -18.83 15.86 27.80
N VAL A 77 -18.02 16.20 28.80
CA VAL A 77 -17.32 15.25 29.67
C VAL A 77 -18.11 15.12 30.96
N GLU A 78 -18.62 13.93 31.24
CA GLU A 78 -19.38 13.61 32.45
C GLU A 78 -18.68 12.52 33.26
N GLU A 79 -18.95 12.44 34.57
CA GLU A 79 -18.51 11.30 35.37
C GLU A 79 -19.24 10.03 34.92
N ALA A 80 -18.48 8.98 34.61
CA ALA A 80 -19.03 7.74 34.09
C ALA A 80 -19.55 6.86 35.24
N THR A 81 -20.78 6.37 35.14
CA THR A 81 -21.32 5.41 36.11
C THR A 81 -20.73 4.02 35.86
N GLU A 82 -20.64 3.17 36.91
CA GLU A 82 -20.12 1.79 36.76
C GLU A 82 -20.88 0.99 35.69
N GLU A 83 -22.19 1.18 35.60
CA GLU A 83 -23.04 0.53 34.58
C GLU A 83 -22.67 0.99 33.17
N GLN A 84 -22.39 2.28 32.97
CA GLN A 84 -21.94 2.80 31.67
C GLN A 84 -20.58 2.26 31.27
N ILE A 85 -19.64 2.17 32.23
CA ILE A 85 -18.31 1.59 32.00
C ILE A 85 -18.46 0.11 31.61
N GLN A 86 -19.32 -0.64 32.30
CA GLN A 86 -19.58 -2.06 32.02
C GLN A 86 -20.29 -2.28 30.67
N SER A 87 -21.10 -1.32 30.21
CA SER A 87 -21.77 -1.39 28.91
C SER A 87 -20.81 -1.26 27.72
N VAL A 88 -19.67 -0.60 27.92
CA VAL A 88 -18.64 -0.45 26.88
C VAL A 88 -17.65 -1.60 26.96
N PRO A 89 -17.42 -2.35 25.86
CA PRO A 89 -16.41 -3.39 25.80
C PRO A 89 -15.07 -2.88 26.34
N GLN A 90 -14.41 -3.66 27.20
CA GLN A 90 -13.15 -3.25 27.81
C GLN A 90 -12.09 -2.85 26.77
N ALA A 91 -12.15 -3.47 25.59
CA ALA A 91 -11.40 -3.17 24.38
C ALA A 91 -11.46 -1.72 23.89
N LEU A 92 -12.58 -1.04 24.10
CA LEU A 92 -12.87 0.30 23.60
C LEU A 92 -12.72 1.37 24.68
N ARG A 93 -12.40 0.98 25.91
CA ARG A 93 -12.11 1.91 26.99
C ARG A 93 -10.77 2.59 26.72
N ASP A 94 -10.68 3.86 27.06
CA ASP A 94 -9.54 4.75 26.86
C ASP A 94 -9.16 4.94 25.37
N ILE A 95 -10.08 4.62 24.45
CA ILE A 95 -9.91 4.83 23.01
C ILE A 95 -10.97 5.81 22.53
N SER A 96 -10.52 6.90 21.90
CA SER A 96 -11.40 7.81 21.18
C SER A 96 -12.01 7.10 19.97
N LEU A 97 -13.33 6.88 19.98
CA LEU A 97 -14.05 6.22 18.88
C LEU A 97 -14.00 7.04 17.59
N ILE A 98 -13.88 8.37 17.69
CA ILE A 98 -13.64 9.24 16.54
C ILE A 98 -12.30 8.89 15.89
N THR A 99 -11.23 8.81 16.69
CA THR A 99 -9.88 8.48 16.21
C THR A 99 -9.85 7.08 15.60
N LEU A 100 -10.53 6.12 16.24
CA LEU A 100 -10.67 4.76 15.73
C LEU A 100 -11.36 4.74 14.37
N SER A 101 -12.52 5.40 14.25
CA SER A 101 -13.27 5.46 13.00
C SER A 101 -12.45 6.08 11.86
N SER A 102 -11.81 7.23 12.12
CA SER A 102 -10.93 7.88 11.14
C SER A 102 -9.76 6.97 10.75
N THR A 103 -9.16 6.26 11.72
CA THR A 103 -8.08 5.30 11.46
C THR A 103 -8.55 4.16 10.58
N GLN A 104 -9.69 3.56 10.89
CA GLN A 104 -10.28 2.47 10.10
C GLN A 104 -10.57 2.91 8.67
N MET A 105 -11.14 4.10 8.48
CA MET A 105 -11.45 4.64 7.17
C MET A 105 -10.18 4.83 6.32
N VAL A 106 -9.15 5.44 6.90
CA VAL A 106 -7.86 5.66 6.23
C VAL A 106 -7.19 4.33 5.89
N VAL A 107 -7.12 3.40 6.85
CA VAL A 107 -6.50 2.08 6.66
C VAL A 107 -7.26 1.29 5.59
N MET A 108 -8.60 1.31 5.60
CA MET A 108 -9.40 0.68 4.55
C MET A 108 -9.10 1.27 3.18
N LEU A 109 -9.06 2.60 3.06
CA LEU A 109 -8.83 3.25 1.78
C LEU A 109 -7.43 2.93 1.21
N VAL A 110 -6.40 2.93 2.08
CA VAL A 110 -5.01 2.61 1.73
C VAL A 110 -4.81 1.11 1.48
N ALA A 111 -5.42 0.23 2.27
CA ALA A 111 -5.25 -1.21 2.14
C ALA A 111 -6.16 -1.83 1.08
N ILE A 112 -7.28 -1.15 0.73
CA ILE A 112 -8.32 -1.68 -0.15
C ILE A 112 -8.31 -1.08 -1.55
N ILE A 113 -8.58 0.21 -1.61
CA ILE A 113 -8.81 0.90 -2.87
C ILE A 113 -7.47 1.13 -3.57
N PHE A 114 -6.45 1.51 -2.81
CA PHE A 114 -5.17 1.90 -3.37
C PHE A 114 -4.42 0.78 -4.12
N PRO A 115 -4.33 -0.47 -3.61
CA PRO A 115 -3.66 -1.54 -4.34
C PRO A 115 -4.32 -1.87 -5.68
N VAL A 116 -5.64 -1.71 -5.81
CA VAL A 116 -6.33 -1.87 -7.10
C VAL A 116 -5.85 -0.83 -8.10
N LEU A 117 -5.73 0.44 -7.67
CA LEU A 117 -5.19 1.52 -8.51
C LEU A 117 -3.74 1.23 -8.91
N VAL A 118 -2.92 0.77 -7.95
CA VAL A 118 -1.55 0.34 -8.21
C VAL A 118 -1.52 -0.76 -9.25
N ALA A 119 -2.32 -1.83 -9.10
CA ALA A 119 -2.35 -2.94 -10.05
C ALA A 119 -2.65 -2.45 -11.48
N ILE A 120 -3.64 -1.57 -11.64
CA ILE A 120 -4.01 -1.01 -12.95
C ILE A 120 -2.89 -0.14 -13.52
N THR A 121 -2.41 0.82 -12.75
CA THR A 121 -1.44 1.82 -13.25
C THR A 121 -0.06 1.22 -13.44
N VAL A 122 0.47 0.50 -12.45
CA VAL A 122 1.85 -0.03 -12.46
C VAL A 122 2.03 -1.08 -13.54
N VAL A 123 1.07 -2.00 -13.70
CA VAL A 123 1.19 -3.08 -14.66
C VAL A 123 1.25 -2.54 -16.09
N VAL A 124 0.45 -1.53 -16.42
CA VAL A 124 0.46 -0.89 -17.74
C VAL A 124 1.70 -0.01 -17.92
N PHE A 125 2.05 0.78 -16.90
CA PHE A 125 3.10 1.79 -17.03
C PHE A 125 4.49 1.17 -17.14
N PHE A 126 4.81 0.19 -16.29
CA PHE A 126 6.14 -0.41 -16.29
C PHE A 126 6.36 -1.40 -17.43
N ALA A 127 5.30 -1.86 -18.09
CA ALA A 127 5.40 -2.68 -19.30
C ALA A 127 6.09 -1.93 -20.44
N GLU A 128 6.12 -0.59 -20.43
CA GLU A 128 6.73 0.21 -21.50
C GLU A 128 8.24 0.41 -21.34
N THR A 129 8.79 0.18 -20.15
CA THR A 129 10.19 0.49 -19.82
C THR A 129 11.18 -0.24 -20.73
N ILE A 130 11.03 -1.56 -20.90
CA ILE A 130 11.93 -2.38 -21.73
C ILE A 130 11.71 -2.19 -23.24
N PRO A 131 10.47 -2.17 -23.76
CA PRO A 131 10.25 -1.90 -25.18
C PRO A 131 10.79 -0.56 -25.65
N LEU A 132 10.74 0.49 -24.80
CA LEU A 132 11.27 1.80 -25.14
C LEU A 132 12.79 1.76 -25.33
N ASP A 133 13.52 1.02 -24.49
CA ASP A 133 14.96 0.81 -24.69
C ASP A 133 15.29 0.17 -26.04
N ARG A 134 14.46 -0.78 -26.48
CA ARG A 134 14.62 -1.43 -27.80
C ARG A 134 14.34 -0.44 -28.92
N GLN A 135 13.28 0.36 -28.80
CA GLN A 135 12.92 1.37 -29.79
C GLN A 135 14.03 2.40 -30.00
N TYR A 136 14.72 2.79 -28.92
CA TYR A 136 15.85 3.73 -28.97
C TYR A 136 17.21 3.04 -29.16
N ARG A 137 17.24 1.73 -29.48
CA ARG A 137 18.47 0.94 -29.69
C ARG A 137 19.47 1.00 -28.53
N ILE A 138 19.01 1.31 -27.32
CA ILE A 138 19.85 1.37 -26.12
C ILE A 138 20.47 -0.02 -25.84
N ARG A 139 19.75 -1.08 -26.22
CA ARG A 139 20.24 -2.46 -26.11
C ARG A 139 21.48 -2.74 -26.97
N GLU A 140 21.60 -2.13 -28.15
CA GLU A 140 22.78 -2.32 -29.02
C GLU A 140 24.02 -1.69 -28.36
N LEU A 141 23.85 -0.52 -27.74
CA LEU A 141 24.89 0.13 -26.95
C LEU A 141 25.29 -0.73 -25.75
N PHE A 142 24.34 -1.30 -25.02
CA PHE A 142 24.64 -2.19 -23.90
C PHE A 142 25.29 -3.51 -24.33
N ASN A 143 24.92 -4.06 -25.49
CA ASN A 143 25.55 -5.28 -26.02
C ASN A 143 27.01 -5.03 -26.43
N SER A 144 27.35 -3.80 -26.82
CA SER A 144 28.75 -3.41 -27.08
C SER A 144 29.54 -3.12 -25.80
N ALA A 145 28.84 -2.89 -24.68
CA ALA A 145 29.46 -2.69 -23.38
C ALA A 145 29.66 -4.04 -22.67
N PRO A 146 30.68 -4.17 -21.79
CA PRO A 146 30.89 -5.38 -20.99
C PRO A 146 29.90 -5.45 -19.81
N VAL A 147 28.59 -5.42 -20.11
CA VAL A 147 27.50 -5.50 -19.13
C VAL A 147 26.73 -6.78 -19.37
N SER A 148 26.64 -7.64 -18.36
CA SER A 148 25.88 -8.88 -18.47
C SER A 148 24.37 -8.60 -18.52
N SER A 149 23.61 -9.47 -19.20
CA SER A 149 22.15 -9.33 -19.27
C SER A 149 21.47 -9.39 -17.89
N LEU A 150 22.08 -10.10 -16.93
CA LEU A 150 21.62 -10.15 -15.55
C LEU A 150 21.76 -8.79 -14.86
N VAL A 151 22.93 -8.14 -15.00
CA VAL A 151 23.15 -6.80 -14.45
C VAL A 151 22.19 -5.80 -15.08
N TYR A 152 21.98 -5.87 -16.40
CA TYR A 152 21.02 -4.99 -17.08
C TYR A 152 19.58 -5.19 -16.56
N LEU A 153 19.06 -6.43 -16.57
CA LEU A 153 17.69 -6.71 -16.15
C LEU A 153 17.47 -6.43 -14.65
N GLY A 154 18.43 -6.81 -13.80
CA GLY A 154 18.39 -6.55 -12.38
C GLY A 154 18.38 -5.05 -12.08
N SER A 155 19.22 -4.28 -12.76
CA SER A 155 19.25 -2.82 -12.61
C SER A 155 17.97 -2.15 -13.08
N LYS A 156 17.33 -2.66 -14.15
CA LYS A 156 16.02 -2.19 -14.61
C LYS A 156 14.93 -2.42 -13.58
N LEU A 157 14.89 -3.62 -13.00
CA LEU A 157 13.93 -3.96 -11.95
C LEU A 157 14.15 -3.09 -10.71
N LEU A 158 15.38 -2.96 -10.22
CA LEU A 158 15.71 -2.12 -9.07
C LEU A 158 15.42 -0.64 -9.34
N GLY A 159 15.69 -0.15 -10.55
CA GLY A 159 15.36 1.21 -10.97
C GLY A 159 13.85 1.47 -10.97
N ALA A 160 13.07 0.51 -11.47
CA ALA A 160 11.60 0.57 -11.44
C ALA A 160 11.06 0.58 -10.00
N TRP A 161 11.59 -0.28 -9.13
CA TRP A 161 11.24 -0.31 -7.71
C TRP A 161 11.61 0.97 -6.98
N ALA A 162 12.79 1.52 -7.22
CA ALA A 162 13.20 2.80 -6.64
C ALA A 162 12.27 3.95 -7.07
N ALA A 163 11.93 4.00 -8.37
CA ALA A 163 11.03 5.02 -8.92
C ALA A 163 9.62 4.93 -8.31
N LEU A 164 9.11 3.70 -8.18
CA LEU A 164 7.84 3.43 -7.53
C LEU A 164 7.88 3.81 -6.05
N ALA A 165 8.90 3.41 -5.30
CA ALA A 165 9.02 3.71 -3.87
C ALA A 165 9.05 5.22 -3.60
N ILE A 166 9.78 6.00 -4.41
CA ILE A 166 9.77 7.47 -4.34
C ILE A 166 8.36 8.01 -4.60
N THR A 167 7.67 7.50 -5.62
CA THR A 167 6.31 7.93 -5.94
C THR A 167 5.34 7.62 -4.78
N LEU A 168 5.41 6.40 -4.24
CA LEU A 168 4.59 5.97 -3.10
C LEU A 168 4.88 6.81 -1.85
N LEU A 169 6.14 7.19 -1.60
CA LEU A 169 6.50 8.06 -0.48
C LEU A 169 5.83 9.44 -0.61
N PHE A 170 5.84 10.04 -1.79
CA PHE A 170 5.15 11.31 -2.02
C PHE A 170 3.63 11.19 -1.84
N VAL A 171 3.02 10.11 -2.36
CA VAL A 171 1.59 9.86 -2.19
C VAL A 171 1.25 9.64 -0.71
N MET A 172 2.04 8.84 0.01
CA MET A 172 1.87 8.60 1.44
C MET A 172 1.95 9.89 2.26
N ILE A 173 2.92 10.76 1.98
CA ILE A 173 3.02 12.03 2.72
C ILE A 173 1.84 12.95 2.37
N GLY A 174 1.58 13.15 1.08
CA GLY A 174 0.52 14.06 0.62
C GLY A 174 -0.87 13.62 1.08
N PHE A 175 -1.17 12.32 0.95
CA PHE A 175 -2.42 11.74 1.41
C PHE A 175 -2.55 11.80 2.93
N GLY A 176 -1.49 11.48 3.68
CA GLY A 176 -1.52 11.53 5.15
C GLY A 176 -1.80 12.94 5.68
N ILE A 177 -1.20 13.97 5.07
CA ILE A 177 -1.49 15.38 5.41
C ILE A 177 -2.96 15.70 5.10
N PHE A 178 -3.44 15.36 3.91
CA PHE A 178 -4.82 15.64 3.51
C PHE A 178 -5.84 14.93 4.42
N ALA A 179 -5.63 13.65 4.70
CA ALA A 179 -6.47 12.86 5.59
C ALA A 179 -6.49 13.44 7.01
N ARG A 180 -5.36 13.96 7.51
CA ARG A 180 -5.29 14.58 8.84
C ARG A 180 -6.10 15.87 8.91
N ILE A 181 -6.09 16.65 7.83
CA ILE A 181 -6.85 17.91 7.74
C ILE A 181 -8.36 17.64 7.64
N THR A 182 -8.76 16.61 6.88
CA THR A 182 -10.17 16.34 6.56
C THR A 182 -10.89 15.44 7.56
N LEU A 183 -10.19 14.43 8.09
CA LEU A 183 -10.77 13.41 8.99
C LEU A 183 -10.38 13.65 10.46
N GLY A 184 -9.53 14.63 10.72
CA GLY A 184 -8.99 14.88 12.04
C GLY A 184 -7.96 13.84 12.47
N ALA A 185 -7.94 13.53 13.77
CA ALA A 185 -6.93 12.63 14.31
C ALA A 185 -7.15 11.17 13.91
N PHE A 186 -6.08 10.51 13.48
CA PHE A 186 -6.00 9.07 13.28
C PHE A 186 -4.64 8.57 13.79
N ASP A 187 -4.55 7.27 14.02
CA ASP A 187 -3.33 6.62 14.50
C ASP A 187 -2.31 6.46 13.36
N LEU A 188 -1.19 7.17 13.48
CA LEU A 188 -0.13 7.17 12.49
C LEU A 188 0.56 5.80 12.37
N THR A 189 0.53 4.99 13.42
CA THR A 189 1.16 3.67 13.45
C THR A 189 0.49 2.74 12.44
N TYR A 190 -0.83 2.59 12.51
CA TYR A 190 -1.58 1.73 11.58
C TYR A 190 -1.58 2.30 10.16
N TYR A 191 -1.58 3.63 10.03
CA TYR A 191 -1.38 4.29 8.75
C TYR A 191 -0.06 3.84 8.11
N LEU A 192 1.07 4.03 8.79
CA LEU A 192 2.39 3.65 8.27
C LEU A 192 2.50 2.15 8.02
N GLN A 193 1.95 1.32 8.91
CA GLN A 193 1.91 -0.13 8.72
C GLN A 193 1.14 -0.53 7.46
N SER A 194 -0.01 0.10 7.17
CA SER A 194 -0.76 -0.20 5.94
C SER A 194 0.05 0.12 4.67
N TRP A 195 0.81 1.21 4.67
CA TRP A 195 1.69 1.55 3.55
C TRP A 195 2.87 0.59 3.40
N LEU A 196 3.59 0.34 4.50
CA LEU A 196 4.84 -0.43 4.46
C LEU A 196 4.62 -1.93 4.32
N LEU A 197 3.56 -2.46 4.91
CA LEU A 197 3.33 -3.91 5.01
C LEU A 197 2.28 -4.43 4.02
N VAL A 198 1.44 -3.56 3.46
CA VAL A 198 0.44 -3.96 2.46
C VAL A 198 0.75 -3.34 1.10
N VAL A 199 0.75 -2.00 1.02
CA VAL A 199 0.84 -1.30 -0.28
C VAL A 199 2.20 -1.50 -0.94
N LEU A 200 3.30 -1.27 -0.21
CA LEU A 200 4.65 -1.35 -0.75
C LEU A 200 4.98 -2.74 -1.32
N PRO A 201 4.88 -3.86 -0.57
CA PRO A 201 5.23 -5.18 -1.10
C PRO A 201 4.33 -5.60 -2.26
N PHE A 202 3.04 -5.25 -2.21
CA PHE A 202 2.12 -5.49 -3.33
C PHE A 202 2.56 -4.74 -4.60
N SER A 203 2.90 -3.46 -4.45
CA SER A 203 3.34 -2.60 -5.56
C SER A 203 4.65 -3.11 -6.17
N LEU A 204 5.60 -3.54 -5.34
CA LEU A 204 6.87 -4.13 -5.79
C LEU A 204 6.64 -5.43 -6.55
N THR A 205 5.72 -6.28 -6.08
CA THR A 205 5.34 -7.53 -6.75
C THR A 205 4.73 -7.26 -8.12
N CYS A 206 3.75 -6.36 -8.22
CA CYS A 206 3.13 -5.97 -9.48
C CYS A 206 4.14 -5.37 -10.47
N THR A 207 5.03 -4.49 -9.99
CA THR A 207 6.11 -3.93 -10.81
C THR A 207 7.05 -5.01 -11.29
N GLY A 208 7.42 -5.95 -10.43
CA GLY A 208 8.30 -7.06 -10.75
C GLY A 208 7.71 -7.95 -11.84
N TRP A 209 6.45 -8.36 -11.70
CA TRP A 209 5.74 -9.13 -12.72
C TRP A 209 5.66 -8.39 -14.05
N SER A 210 5.31 -7.11 -14.04
CA SER A 210 5.20 -6.28 -15.25
C SER A 210 6.54 -6.16 -15.98
N VAL A 211 7.62 -5.77 -15.29
CA VAL A 211 8.95 -5.60 -15.88
C VAL A 211 9.49 -6.93 -16.41
N LEU A 212 9.36 -8.02 -15.64
CA LEU A 212 9.87 -9.33 -16.04
C LEU A 212 9.11 -9.90 -17.23
N ALA A 213 7.78 -9.78 -17.25
CA ALA A 213 6.99 -10.27 -18.38
C ALA A 213 7.20 -9.42 -19.64
N ALA A 214 7.39 -8.10 -19.49
CA ALA A 214 7.71 -7.21 -20.61
C ALA A 214 9.12 -7.43 -21.18
N SER A 215 10.03 -8.07 -20.44
CA SER A 215 11.41 -8.33 -20.90
C SER A 215 11.47 -9.16 -22.19
N GLY A 216 10.50 -10.05 -22.41
CA GLY A 216 10.37 -10.85 -23.63
C GLY A 216 9.72 -10.08 -24.79
N ALA A 217 9.04 -8.97 -24.54
CA ALA A 217 8.17 -8.32 -25.52
C ALA A 217 8.96 -7.59 -26.61
N GLY A 218 8.83 -8.05 -27.86
CA GLY A 218 9.51 -7.44 -29.01
C GLY A 218 9.02 -6.03 -29.39
N SER A 219 7.87 -5.59 -28.87
CA SER A 219 7.29 -4.27 -29.16
C SER A 219 6.48 -3.74 -27.98
N ARG A 220 6.24 -2.42 -27.96
CA ARG A 220 5.42 -1.73 -26.95
C ARG A 220 4.00 -2.31 -26.88
N ARG A 221 3.37 -2.57 -28.04
CA ARG A 221 2.01 -3.15 -28.12
C ARG A 221 1.94 -4.52 -27.45
N LYS A 222 2.93 -5.40 -27.69
CA LYS A 222 2.98 -6.72 -27.06
C LYS A 222 3.17 -6.62 -25.54
N ALA A 223 3.99 -5.69 -25.07
CA ALA A 223 4.20 -5.50 -23.63
C ALA A 223 2.93 -5.02 -22.93
N ILE A 224 2.20 -4.06 -23.52
CA ILE A 224 0.91 -3.60 -23.00
C ILE A 224 -0.09 -4.77 -22.93
N LEU A 225 -0.19 -5.59 -23.98
CA LEU A 225 -1.06 -6.78 -23.97
C LEU A 225 -0.68 -7.77 -22.88
N ILE A 226 0.62 -8.03 -22.66
CA ILE A 226 1.10 -8.87 -21.56
C ILE A 226 0.68 -8.27 -20.21
N GLY A 227 0.85 -6.95 -20.03
CA GLY A 227 0.40 -6.26 -18.83
C GLY A 227 -1.11 -6.42 -18.60
N LEU A 228 -1.93 -6.21 -19.63
CA LEU A 228 -3.38 -6.40 -19.56
C LEU A 228 -3.78 -7.85 -19.21
N VAL A 229 -3.04 -8.85 -19.70
CA VAL A 229 -3.25 -10.26 -19.35
C VAL A 229 -2.83 -10.56 -17.91
N LEU A 230 -1.80 -9.89 -17.38
CA LEU A 230 -1.37 -10.04 -15.99
C LEU A 230 -2.28 -9.32 -14.99
N LEU A 231 -3.00 -8.28 -15.43
CA LEU A 231 -3.86 -7.48 -14.57
C LEU A 231 -4.90 -8.32 -13.80
N PRO A 232 -5.69 -9.23 -14.43
CA PRO A 232 -6.57 -10.14 -13.70
C PRO A 232 -5.84 -10.97 -12.65
N GLY A 233 -4.62 -11.43 -12.94
CA GLY A 233 -3.79 -12.17 -11.98
C GLY A 233 -3.39 -11.33 -10.78
N ALA A 234 -2.99 -10.07 -11.00
CA ALA A 234 -2.68 -9.13 -9.93
C ALA A 234 -3.92 -8.77 -9.09
N LEU A 235 -5.09 -8.61 -9.71
CA LEU A 235 -6.35 -8.33 -9.03
C LEU A 235 -6.87 -9.54 -8.24
N LEU A 236 -6.75 -10.75 -8.79
CA LEU A 236 -7.08 -12.00 -8.10
C LEU A 236 -6.17 -12.18 -6.88
N LEU A 237 -4.87 -12.01 -7.08
CA LEU A 237 -3.88 -12.04 -6.02
C LEU A 237 -4.27 -11.07 -4.89
N TYR A 238 -4.56 -9.84 -5.27
CA TYR A 238 -4.98 -8.81 -4.33
C TYR A 238 -6.25 -9.21 -3.58
N THR A 239 -7.26 -9.73 -4.28
CA THR A 239 -8.53 -10.16 -3.68
C THR A 239 -8.32 -11.28 -2.66
N LEU A 240 -7.49 -12.27 -2.96
CA LEU A 240 -7.16 -13.35 -2.01
C LEU A 240 -6.52 -12.78 -0.74
N ILE A 241 -5.64 -11.80 -0.88
CA ILE A 241 -4.98 -11.15 0.25
C ILE A 241 -5.98 -10.32 1.07
N SER A 242 -6.88 -9.58 0.41
CA SER A 242 -7.91 -8.78 1.09
C SER A 242 -8.93 -9.66 1.81
N VAL A 243 -9.35 -10.78 1.21
CA VAL A 243 -10.24 -11.75 1.85
C VAL A 243 -9.59 -12.29 3.12
N GLN A 244 -8.32 -12.66 3.07
CA GLN A 244 -7.59 -13.12 4.25
C GLN A 244 -7.46 -12.04 5.33
N PHE A 245 -7.14 -10.80 4.94
CA PHE A 245 -7.07 -9.67 5.87
C PHE A 245 -8.38 -9.52 6.65
N TRP A 246 -9.51 -9.52 5.95
CA TRP A 246 -10.84 -9.39 6.56
C TRP A 246 -11.25 -10.61 7.37
N SER A 247 -10.92 -11.82 6.92
CA SER A 247 -11.23 -13.02 7.71
C SER A 247 -10.50 -12.99 9.05
N GLU A 248 -9.25 -12.52 9.09
CA GLU A 248 -8.52 -12.38 10.35
C GLU A 248 -9.09 -11.29 11.26
N VAL A 249 -9.45 -10.12 10.70
CA VAL A 249 -10.14 -9.07 11.49
C VAL A 249 -11.42 -9.62 12.12
N MET A 250 -12.23 -10.34 11.34
CA MET A 250 -13.48 -10.94 11.82
C MET A 250 -13.25 -12.08 12.80
N LEU A 251 -12.23 -12.92 12.58
CA LEU A 251 -11.87 -14.03 13.48
C LEU A 251 -11.37 -13.50 14.82
N VAL A 252 -10.50 -12.50 14.82
CA VAL A 252 -10.04 -11.82 16.03
C VAL A 252 -11.23 -11.21 16.77
N GLY A 253 -12.16 -10.57 16.04
CA GLY A 253 -13.43 -10.08 16.60
C GLY A 253 -14.31 -11.16 17.22
N SER A 254 -14.37 -12.35 16.62
CA SER A 254 -15.21 -13.47 17.09
C SER A 254 -14.62 -14.25 18.27
N ARG A 255 -13.29 -14.22 18.46
CA ARG A 255 -12.59 -14.94 19.54
C ARG A 255 -12.54 -14.17 20.84
N ILE A 256 -13.15 -12.99 20.88
CA ILE A 256 -13.20 -12.15 22.08
C ILE A 256 -14.09 -12.83 23.11
N THR A 257 -13.48 -13.53 24.05
CA THR A 257 -14.12 -13.79 25.33
C THR A 257 -14.30 -12.47 26.07
N PRO A 258 -15.40 -12.24 26.81
CA PRO A 258 -15.69 -10.96 27.49
C PRO A 258 -14.59 -10.45 28.45
N GLN A 259 -13.59 -11.27 28.77
CA GLN A 259 -12.58 -10.99 29.79
C GLN A 259 -11.21 -10.57 29.23
N GLU A 260 -10.94 -10.71 27.92
CA GLU A 260 -9.66 -10.25 27.36
C GLU A 260 -9.82 -8.84 26.76
N PRO A 261 -8.99 -7.86 27.19
CA PRO A 261 -9.03 -6.52 26.62
C PRO A 261 -8.52 -6.57 25.17
N LEU A 262 -9.43 -6.47 24.20
CA LEU A 262 -9.06 -6.38 22.80
C LEU A 262 -8.42 -5.01 22.53
N THR A 263 -7.10 -4.96 22.43
CA THR A 263 -6.41 -3.73 22.04
C THR A 263 -6.49 -3.52 20.53
N LEU A 264 -6.44 -2.26 20.07
CA LEU A 264 -6.29 -1.96 18.63
C LEU A 264 -5.11 -2.70 18.00
N THR A 265 -4.05 -2.88 18.78
CA THR A 265 -2.84 -3.59 18.39
C THR A 265 -3.13 -5.05 18.09
N MET A 266 -4.02 -5.70 18.84
CA MET A 266 -4.43 -7.08 18.57
C MET A 266 -5.28 -7.17 17.30
N LEU A 267 -6.27 -6.28 17.13
CA LEU A 267 -7.16 -6.31 15.97
C LEU A 267 -6.43 -6.02 14.65
N PHE A 268 -5.75 -4.88 14.57
CA PHE A 268 -5.08 -4.46 13.34
C PHE A 268 -3.69 -5.10 13.20
N GLY A 269 -2.94 -5.27 14.30
CA GLY A 269 -1.60 -5.84 14.22
C GLY A 269 -1.60 -7.29 13.74
N ALA A 270 -2.55 -8.13 14.19
CA ALA A 270 -2.67 -9.51 13.70
C ALA A 270 -3.06 -9.55 12.22
N ALA A 271 -4.07 -8.77 11.82
CA ALA A 271 -4.53 -8.73 10.43
C ALA A 271 -3.44 -8.21 9.48
N ILE A 272 -2.75 -7.11 9.84
CA ILE A 272 -1.68 -6.54 9.04
C ILE A 272 -0.48 -7.49 8.98
N SER A 273 -0.05 -8.09 10.09
CA SER A 273 1.14 -8.97 10.11
C SER A 273 0.96 -10.24 9.27
N GLN A 274 -0.20 -10.90 9.34
CA GLN A 274 -0.48 -12.06 8.49
C GLN A 274 -0.57 -11.68 7.01
N THR A 275 -1.25 -10.57 6.72
CA THR A 275 -1.33 -10.02 5.35
C THR A 275 0.06 -9.70 4.80
N ALA A 276 0.93 -9.14 5.63
CA ALA A 276 2.32 -8.88 5.28
C ALA A 276 3.06 -10.17 4.94
N ALA A 277 2.94 -11.22 5.76
CA ALA A 277 3.60 -12.50 5.52
C ALA A 277 3.24 -13.08 4.14
N ILE A 278 1.95 -13.01 3.78
CA ILE A 278 1.46 -13.45 2.47
C ILE A 278 2.05 -12.58 1.35
N GLN A 279 2.02 -11.25 1.49
CA GLN A 279 2.59 -10.31 0.51
C GLN A 279 4.10 -10.54 0.29
N PHE A 280 4.85 -10.77 1.37
CA PHE A 280 6.27 -11.10 1.28
C PHE A 280 6.50 -12.46 0.61
N GLY A 281 5.63 -13.44 0.85
CA GLY A 281 5.61 -14.70 0.11
C GLY A 281 5.46 -14.49 -1.40
N PHE A 282 4.58 -13.58 -1.81
CA PHE A 282 4.41 -13.23 -3.23
C PHE A 282 5.58 -12.43 -3.80
N LEU A 283 6.27 -11.62 -3.00
CA LEU A 283 7.48 -10.93 -3.44
C LEU A 283 8.58 -11.92 -3.84
N ILE A 284 8.67 -13.08 -3.18
CA ILE A 284 9.58 -14.17 -3.55
C ILE A 284 9.29 -14.70 -4.97
N SER A 285 8.02 -14.69 -5.41
CA SER A 285 7.65 -15.10 -6.78
C SER A 285 8.33 -14.24 -7.85
N VAL A 286 8.63 -12.97 -7.56
CA VAL A 286 9.40 -12.10 -8.47
C VAL A 286 10.82 -12.64 -8.65
N GLY A 287 11.46 -13.11 -7.57
CA GLY A 287 12.78 -13.74 -7.64
C GLY A 287 12.76 -15.02 -8.49
N PHE A 288 11.74 -15.85 -8.32
CA PHE A 288 11.54 -17.05 -9.15
C PHE A 288 11.35 -16.70 -10.63
N LEU A 289 10.45 -15.76 -10.94
CA LEU A 289 10.22 -15.29 -12.31
C LEU A 289 11.48 -14.68 -12.93
N PHE A 290 12.28 -13.95 -12.14
CA PHE A 290 13.55 -13.41 -12.58
C PHE A 290 14.49 -14.51 -13.03
N LEU A 291 14.62 -15.59 -12.25
CA LEU A 291 15.46 -16.74 -12.60
C LEU A 291 14.97 -17.46 -13.87
N VAL A 292 13.64 -17.63 -14.01
CA VAL A 292 13.04 -18.25 -15.21
C VAL A 292 13.31 -17.41 -16.45
N VAL A 293 13.05 -16.10 -16.39
CA VAL A 293 13.31 -15.16 -17.49
C VAL A 293 14.79 -15.13 -17.85
N TRP A 294 15.66 -15.12 -16.84
CA TRP A 294 17.10 -15.16 -17.03
C TRP A 294 17.54 -16.45 -17.73
N ALA A 295 17.12 -17.62 -17.25
CA ALA A 295 17.45 -18.92 -17.85
C ALA A 295 16.96 -19.00 -19.30
N TRP A 296 15.73 -18.55 -19.56
CA TRP A 296 15.16 -18.47 -20.91
C TRP A 296 15.97 -17.57 -21.84
N SER A 297 16.41 -16.40 -21.34
CA SER A 297 17.23 -15.47 -22.14
C SER A 297 18.56 -16.08 -22.56
N ARG A 298 19.14 -16.95 -21.72
CA ARG A 298 20.40 -17.64 -22.00
C ARG A 298 20.25 -18.76 -23.04
N MET A 299 19.10 -19.44 -23.09
CA MET A 299 18.85 -20.49 -24.08
C MET A 299 18.64 -19.96 -25.51
N ARG A 300 18.35 -18.66 -25.66
CA ARG A 300 18.11 -18.02 -26.97
C ARG A 300 19.32 -17.27 -27.53
N ALA A 301 20.38 -17.12 -26.73
CA ALA A 301 21.62 -16.47 -27.11
C ALA A 301 22.62 -17.51 -27.60
#